data_AF-G5LJK7-F1
#
_entry.id   AF-G5LJK7-F1
#
_cell.length_a   1.000
_cell.length_b   1.000
_cell.length_c   1.000
_cell.angle_alpha   90.00
_cell.angle_beta   90.00
_cell.angle_gamma   90.00
#
_symmetry.space_group_name_H-M   'P 1'
#
loop_
_entity.id
_entity.type
_entity.pdbx_description
1 polymer ?
#
loop_
_entity_poly.entity_id
_entity_poly.type
_entity_poly.pdbx_seq_one_letter_code
_entity_poly.pdbx_strand_id
1 'polypeptide(L)'
;MLAGEDNATSATIEMLESPRERAALIGFSLIRLPDQEKWSGDGAGLKAITGGDAVSVDPKYQNSYSTHIPAVILAVNNNPMRFTDLSGGVSRRRVILHSPDQIAPEEGNTQLKEKIASELAVIVR
;
A
#
# COMPACT_ATOMS: atom_id res chain seq x y z
N MET A 1 14.79 2.34 -2.01
CA MET A 1 15.54 2.24 -3.30
C MET A 1 14.76 2.78 -4.50
N LEU A 2 13.48 2.46 -4.74
CA LEU A 2 12.69 3.07 -5.83
C LEU A 2 11.81 4.23 -5.36
N ALA A 3 10.94 3.97 -4.38
CA ALA A 3 10.15 5.04 -3.77
C ALA A 3 11.02 6.01 -2.94
N GLY A 4 12.14 5.53 -2.40
CA GLY A 4 12.90 6.23 -1.34
C GLY A 4 12.44 5.76 0.04
N GLU A 5 13.33 5.80 1.04
CA GLU A 5 12.98 5.35 2.40
C GLU A 5 11.98 6.29 3.05
N ASP A 6 12.11 7.60 2.79
CA ASP A 6 11.22 8.62 3.35
C ASP A 6 9.86 8.71 2.66
N ASN A 7 9.68 8.05 1.52
CA ASN A 7 8.42 8.09 0.76
C ASN A 7 7.62 6.77 0.86
N ALA A 8 8.09 5.81 1.65
CA ALA A 8 7.40 4.54 1.88
C ALA A 8 7.04 4.32 3.36
N THR A 9 5.78 4.04 3.65
CA THR A 9 5.31 3.70 5.00
C THR A 9 4.61 2.33 5.04
N SER A 10 4.40 1.81 6.25
CA SER A 10 3.57 0.63 6.50
C SER A 10 2.31 1.06 7.23
N ALA A 11 1.18 0.50 6.85
CA ALA A 11 -0.12 0.84 7.43
C ALA A 11 -1.01 -0.40 7.52
N THR A 12 -2.13 -0.24 8.23
CA THR A 12 -3.25 -1.18 8.17
C THR A 12 -4.37 -0.60 7.31
N ILE A 13 -5.34 -1.42 6.89
CA ILE A 13 -6.50 -0.87 6.16
C ILE A 13 -7.32 0.05 7.08
N GLU A 14 -7.38 -0.23 8.38
CA GLU A 14 -8.06 0.63 9.36
C GLU A 14 -7.47 2.06 9.37
N MET A 15 -6.15 2.18 9.23
CA MET A 15 -5.48 3.48 9.12
C MET A 15 -5.90 4.23 7.85
N LEU A 16 -6.14 3.52 6.74
CA LEU A 16 -6.62 4.11 5.50
C LEU A 16 -8.06 4.58 5.62
N GLU A 17 -8.89 3.91 6.42
CA GLU A 17 -10.31 4.23 6.61
C GLU A 17 -10.54 5.32 7.65
N SER A 18 -9.69 5.41 8.68
CA SER A 18 -9.80 6.40 9.76
C SER A 18 -9.20 7.76 9.37
N PRO A 19 -9.98 8.86 9.32
CA PRO A 19 -9.45 10.20 9.03
C PRO A 19 -8.34 10.64 9.99
N ARG A 20 -8.39 10.15 11.24
CA ARG A 20 -7.41 10.43 12.29
C ARG A 20 -6.07 9.77 12.00
N GLU A 21 -6.10 8.47 11.71
CA GLU A 21 -4.89 7.68 11.47
C GLU A 21 -4.31 7.96 10.08
N ARG A 22 -5.15 8.32 9.12
CA ARG A 22 -4.76 8.75 7.77
C ARG A 22 -3.82 9.94 7.78
N ALA A 23 -3.84 10.77 8.82
CA ALA A 23 -2.88 11.87 8.98
C ALA A 23 -1.42 11.38 8.96
N ALA A 24 -1.16 10.16 9.45
CA ALA A 24 0.18 9.56 9.43
C ALA A 24 0.62 9.06 8.05
N LEU A 25 -0.27 9.08 7.05
CA LEU A 25 -0.01 8.59 5.69
C LEU A 25 0.30 9.73 4.71
N ILE A 26 0.20 10.98 5.16
CA ILE A 26 0.47 12.16 4.32
C ILE A 26 1.95 12.25 3.99
N GLY A 27 2.24 12.55 2.72
CA GLY A 27 3.61 12.70 2.20
C GLY A 27 4.24 11.40 1.69
N PHE A 28 3.63 10.24 1.97
CA PHE A 28 4.11 8.96 1.45
C PHE A 28 3.52 8.66 0.07
N SER A 29 4.36 8.22 -0.86
CA SER A 29 3.95 7.79 -2.20
C SER A 29 3.75 6.27 -2.31
N LEU A 30 4.25 5.51 -1.34
CA LEU A 30 4.07 4.06 -1.23
C LEU A 30 3.58 3.67 0.17
N ILE A 31 2.46 2.95 0.23
CA ILE A 31 1.90 2.43 1.48
C ILE A 31 1.89 0.90 1.40
N ARG A 32 2.52 0.25 2.37
CA ARG A 32 2.59 -1.21 2.47
C ARG A 32 1.56 -1.72 3.46
N LEU A 33 0.80 -2.74 3.09
CA LEU A 33 -0.13 -3.45 3.95
C LEU A 33 0.40 -4.88 4.17
N PRO A 34 1.24 -5.11 5.18
CA PRO A 34 1.76 -6.44 5.47
C PRO A 34 0.73 -7.31 6.20
N ASP A 35 0.64 -8.59 5.82
CA ASP A 35 -0.02 -9.67 6.56
C ASP A 35 -1.48 -9.38 6.98
N GLN A 36 -2.28 -8.93 6.03
CA GLN A 36 -3.69 -8.61 6.26
C GLN A 36 -4.60 -9.60 5.52
N GLU A 37 -4.95 -10.73 6.14
CA GLU A 37 -5.65 -11.81 5.45
C GLU A 37 -7.10 -11.48 5.04
N LYS A 38 -7.79 -10.71 5.88
CA LYS A 38 -9.20 -10.37 5.69
C LYS A 38 -9.42 -8.94 6.10
N TRP A 39 -10.25 -8.25 5.33
CA TRP A 39 -10.77 -6.97 5.73
C TRP A 39 -12.24 -6.83 5.32
N SER A 40 -13.01 -6.17 6.18
CA SER A 40 -14.45 -6.00 6.01
C SER A 40 -14.84 -4.54 6.18
N GLY A 41 -15.61 -4.03 5.22
CA GLY A 41 -16.07 -2.65 5.20
C GLY A 41 -16.42 -2.19 3.78
N ASP A 42 -16.79 -0.93 3.63
CA ASP A 42 -17.05 -0.30 2.33
C ASP A 42 -15.75 0.13 1.62
N GLY A 43 -14.68 0.41 2.36
CA GLY A 43 -13.34 0.64 1.84
C GLY A 43 -13.26 2.00 1.20
N ALA A 44 -14.02 2.95 1.74
CA ALA A 44 -14.15 4.29 1.20
C ALA A 44 -12.80 5.00 1.16
N GLY A 45 -12.01 4.90 2.24
CA GLY A 45 -10.66 5.44 2.31
C GLY A 45 -9.72 4.80 1.29
N LEU A 46 -9.67 3.45 1.27
CA LEU A 46 -8.89 2.69 0.31
C LEU A 46 -9.26 3.03 -1.15
N LYS A 47 -10.56 3.09 -1.47
CA LYS A 47 -11.07 3.43 -2.80
C LYS A 47 -10.75 4.87 -3.20
N ALA A 48 -10.85 5.81 -2.25
CA ALA A 48 -10.56 7.20 -2.52
C ALA A 48 -9.07 7.41 -2.81
N ILE A 49 -8.19 6.85 -1.98
CA ILE A 49 -6.73 6.94 -2.17
C ILE A 49 -6.32 6.29 -3.49
N THR A 50 -6.77 5.07 -3.76
CA THR A 50 -6.46 4.36 -5.02
C THR A 50 -7.18 4.94 -6.24
N GLY A 51 -8.26 5.70 -6.04
CA GLY A 51 -9.01 6.40 -7.07
C GLY A 51 -8.51 7.82 -7.37
N GLY A 52 -7.65 8.38 -6.52
CA GLY A 52 -7.19 9.77 -6.60
C GLY A 52 -8.19 10.80 -6.03
N ASP A 53 -9.23 10.35 -5.35
CA ASP A 53 -10.24 11.23 -4.75
C ASP A 53 -9.68 11.95 -3.50
N ALA A 54 -10.30 13.08 -3.16
CA ALA A 54 -9.97 13.79 -1.92
C ALA A 54 -10.46 13.00 -0.70
N VAL A 55 -9.65 13.01 0.35
CA VAL A 55 -9.89 12.31 1.61
C VAL A 55 -9.84 13.29 2.78
N SER A 56 -10.74 13.10 3.74
CA SER A 56 -10.72 13.83 5.01
C SER A 56 -9.54 13.37 5.87
N VAL A 57 -8.87 14.32 6.52
CA VAL A 57 -7.80 14.09 7.47
C VAL A 57 -8.10 14.88 8.73
N ASP A 58 -7.98 14.23 9.90
CA ASP A 58 -8.20 14.83 11.22
C ASP A 58 -6.92 14.70 12.07
N PRO A 59 -5.89 15.55 11.86
CA PRO A 59 -4.67 15.46 12.64
C PRO A 59 -4.93 15.85 14.09
N LYS A 60 -4.25 15.18 15.02
CA LYS A 60 -4.37 15.45 16.45
C LYS A 60 -3.97 16.91 16.75
N TYR A 61 -4.84 17.63 17.47
CA TYR A 61 -4.65 19.04 17.87
C TYR A 61 -4.57 20.05 16.71
N GLN A 62 -5.10 19.71 15.54
CA GLN A 62 -5.20 20.61 14.40
C GLN A 62 -6.63 20.57 13.83
N ASN A 63 -6.96 21.52 12.96
CA ASN A 63 -8.24 21.49 12.25
C ASN A 63 -8.23 20.39 11.20
N SER A 64 -9.37 19.73 11.03
CA SER A 64 -9.56 18.78 9.94
C SER A 64 -9.53 19.49 8.59
N TYR A 65 -9.03 18.79 7.57
CA TYR A 65 -8.96 19.29 6.21
C TYR A 65 -9.16 18.16 5.20
N SER A 66 -9.44 18.53 3.95
CA SER A 66 -9.52 17.60 2.83
C SER A 66 -8.26 17.72 1.98
N THR A 67 -7.68 16.58 1.58
CA THR A 67 -6.48 16.55 0.74
C THR A 67 -6.46 15.32 -0.15
N HIS A 68 -5.52 15.26 -1.09
CA HIS A 68 -5.24 14.06 -1.88
C HIS A 68 -4.03 13.32 -1.32
N ILE A 69 -4.07 12.00 -1.32
CA ILE A 69 -2.94 11.14 -0.97
C ILE A 69 -2.52 10.38 -2.23
N PRO A 70 -1.56 10.90 -3.02
CA PRO A 70 -1.11 10.25 -4.25
C PRO A 70 -0.18 9.08 -3.92
N ALA A 71 -0.75 7.98 -3.42
CA ALA A 71 -0.01 6.82 -2.98
C ALA A 71 -0.41 5.55 -3.74
N VAL A 72 0.60 4.74 -4.07
CA VAL A 72 0.40 3.35 -4.48
C VAL A 72 0.32 2.49 -3.23
N ILE A 73 -0.64 1.56 -3.20
CA ILE A 73 -0.84 0.65 -2.07
C ILE A 73 -0.39 -0.75 -2.48
N LEU A 74 0.55 -1.31 -1.72
CA LEU A 74 1.07 -2.66 -1.90
C LEU A 74 0.64 -3.54 -0.74
N ALA A 75 -0.28 -4.46 -0.99
CA ALA A 75 -0.66 -5.48 -0.02
C ALA A 75 0.20 -6.73 -0.22
N VAL A 76 0.88 -7.17 0.85
CA VAL A 76 1.79 -8.32 0.81
C VAL A 76 1.30 -9.34 1.82
N ASN A 77 0.78 -10.47 1.32
CA ASN A 77 0.20 -11.53 2.14
C ASN A 77 0.60 -12.91 1.61
N ASN A 78 0.62 -13.89 2.51
CA ASN A 78 0.79 -15.31 2.15
C ASN A 78 -0.49 -15.92 1.54
N ASN A 79 -1.66 -15.37 1.89
CA ASN A 79 -2.96 -15.79 1.37
C ASN A 79 -3.62 -14.62 0.62
N PRO A 80 -4.38 -14.89 -0.46
CA PRO A 80 -5.14 -13.85 -1.15
C PRO A 80 -6.05 -13.09 -0.18
N MET A 81 -5.85 -11.78 -0.09
CA MET A 81 -6.64 -10.90 0.76
C MET A 81 -8.13 -10.98 0.38
N ARG A 82 -8.98 -11.25 1.38
CA ARG A 82 -10.43 -11.29 1.19
C ARG A 82 -11.05 -9.95 1.60
N PHE A 83 -11.76 -9.34 0.65
CA PHE A 83 -12.56 -8.14 0.86
C PHE A 83 -14.04 -8.52 0.85
N THR A 84 -14.83 -7.96 1.77
CA THR A 84 -16.29 -8.13 1.80
C THR A 84 -17.05 -6.98 1.14
N ASP A 85 -16.35 -6.05 0.47
CA ASP A 85 -16.95 -4.91 -0.23
C ASP A 85 -18.04 -5.35 -1.24
N LEU A 86 -19.28 -5.00 -0.93
CA LEU A 86 -20.47 -5.37 -1.70
C LEU A 86 -20.50 -4.74 -3.11
N SER A 87 -19.76 -3.66 -3.33
CA SER A 87 -19.73 -2.95 -4.63
C SER A 87 -18.73 -3.52 -5.63
N GLY A 88 -17.82 -4.42 -5.19
CA GLY A 88 -16.68 -4.86 -6.00
C GLY A 88 -15.68 -3.74 -6.35
N GLY A 89 -15.84 -2.55 -5.77
CA GLY A 89 -15.06 -1.37 -6.06
C GLY A 89 -13.59 -1.51 -5.70
N VAL A 90 -13.27 -2.29 -4.66
CA VAL A 90 -11.88 -2.63 -4.33
C VAL A 90 -11.30 -3.66 -5.31
N SER A 91 -12.10 -4.67 -5.69
CA SER A 91 -11.59 -5.76 -6.53
C SER A 91 -11.17 -5.31 -7.93
N ARG A 92 -11.76 -4.25 -8.47
CA ARG A 92 -11.38 -3.67 -9.78
C ARG A 92 -10.17 -2.73 -9.74
N ARG A 93 -9.63 -2.43 -8.55
CA ARG A 93 -8.49 -1.49 -8.34
C ARG A 93 -7.20 -2.20 -7.91
N ARG A 94 -7.16 -3.53 -7.99
CA ARG A 94 -6.01 -4.34 -7.60
C ARG A 94 -5.45 -5.11 -8.79
N VAL A 95 -4.13 -5.23 -8.81
CA VAL A 95 -3.38 -6.18 -9.63
C VAL A 95 -2.80 -7.21 -8.67
N ILE A 96 -3.06 -8.49 -8.90
CA ILE A 96 -2.56 -9.58 -8.05
C ILE A 96 -1.32 -10.16 -8.71
N LEU A 97 -0.18 -10.03 -8.03
CA LEU A 97 1.05 -10.73 -8.40
C LEU A 97 1.13 -11.98 -7.52
N HIS A 98 0.97 -13.14 -8.14
CA HIS A 98 1.05 -14.42 -7.46
C HIS A 98 2.45 -15.01 -7.63
N SER A 99 3.13 -15.30 -6.52
CA SER A 99 4.43 -15.96 -6.49
C SER A 99 4.25 -17.38 -5.96
N PRO A 100 3.90 -18.37 -6.81
CA PRO A 100 3.63 -19.74 -6.38
C PRO A 100 4.91 -20.50 -5.99
N ASP A 101 6.04 -20.11 -6.59
CA ASP A 101 7.29 -20.82 -6.45
C ASP A 101 8.03 -20.38 -5.19
N GLN A 102 8.24 -21.34 -4.28
CA GLN A 102 9.07 -21.13 -3.11
C GLN A 102 10.55 -21.24 -3.52
N ILE A 103 11.33 -20.20 -3.22
CA ILE A 103 12.77 -20.21 -3.43
C ILE A 103 13.41 -21.09 -2.35
N ALA A 104 14.17 -22.10 -2.76
CA ALA A 104 14.88 -22.96 -1.81
C ALA A 104 15.93 -22.15 -1.04
N PRO A 105 16.23 -22.46 0.23
CA PRO A 105 17.20 -21.71 1.02
C PRO A 105 18.58 -21.61 0.34
N GLU A 106 19.03 -22.68 -0.31
CA GLU A 106 20.27 -22.73 -1.08
C GLU A 106 20.29 -21.86 -2.34
N GLU A 107 19.12 -21.52 -2.90
CA GLU A 107 18.97 -20.66 -4.09
C GLU A 107 18.86 -19.17 -3.71
N GLY A 108 18.80 -18.87 -2.41
CA GLY A 108 18.73 -17.52 -1.88
C GLY A 108 19.96 -16.69 -2.25
N ASN A 109 19.79 -15.73 -3.16
CA ASN A 109 20.86 -14.82 -3.53
C ASN A 109 21.04 -13.72 -2.45
N THR A 110 22.09 -13.82 -1.65
CA THR A 110 22.44 -12.85 -0.61
C THR A 110 22.76 -11.45 -1.14
N GLN A 111 23.15 -11.35 -2.43
CA GLN A 111 23.49 -10.09 -3.10
C GLN A 111 22.33 -9.53 -3.95
N LEU A 112 21.10 -10.00 -3.74
CA LEU A 112 19.95 -9.61 -4.56
C LEU A 112 19.72 -8.09 -4.55
N LYS A 113 19.90 -7.44 -3.39
CA LYS A 113 19.69 -6.00 -3.25
C LYS A 113 20.69 -5.21 -4.10
N GLU A 114 21.97 -5.58 -4.07
CA GLU A 114 23.01 -4.92 -4.86
C GLU A 114 22.79 -5.13 -6.37
N LYS A 115 22.37 -6.32 -6.80
CA LYS A 115 22.05 -6.59 -8.20
C LYS A 115 20.90 -5.73 -8.70
N ILE A 116 19.80 -5.69 -7.93
CA ILE A 116 18.66 -4.83 -8.25
C ILE A 116 19.09 -3.36 -8.29
N ALA A 117 19.94 -2.93 -7.35
CA ALA A 117 20.48 -1.56 -7.31
C ALA A 117 21.16 -1.16 -8.61
N SER A 118 21.98 -2.07 -9.15
CA SER A 118 22.75 -1.84 -10.37
C SER A 118 21.87 -1.70 -11.62
N GLU A 119 20.67 -2.29 -11.60
CA GLU A 119 19.71 -2.27 -12.71
C GLU A 119 18.66 -1.15 -12.58
N LEU A 120 18.60 -0.45 -11.44
CA LEU A 120 17.57 0.57 -11.16
C LEU A 120 17.44 1.63 -12.25
N ALA A 121 18.56 2.06 -12.83
CA ALA A 121 18.60 3.10 -13.87
C ALA A 121 17.87 2.68 -15.17
N VAL A 122 17.66 1.39 -15.38
CA VAL A 122 16.93 0.86 -16.55
C VAL A 122 15.46 0.61 -16.22
N ILE A 123 15.13 0.33 -14.95
CA ILE A 123 13.78 0.01 -14.49
C ILE A 123 12.89 1.26 -14.40
N VAL A 124 13.46 2.38 -13.97
CA VAL A 124 12.76 3.68 -13.95
C VAL A 124 13.37 4.56 -15.01
N ARG A 125 12.58 4.87 -16.04
CA ARG A 125 12.99 5.65 -17.20
C ARG A 125 12.15 6.92 -17.31
#